data_AF-A0A2H0DTM4-F1
#
_entry.id   AF-A0A2H0DTM4-F1
#
_cell.length_a   1.000
_cell.length_b   1.000
_cell.length_c   1.000
_cell.angle_alpha   90.00
_cell.angle_beta   90.00
_cell.angle_gamma   90.00
#
_symmetry.space_group_name_H-M   'P 1'
#
loop_
_entity.id
_entity.type
_entity.pdbx_description
1 polymer ?
#
loop_
_entity_poly.entity_id
_entity_poly.type
_entity_poly.pdbx_seq_one_letter_code
_entity_poly.pdbx_strand_id
1 'polypeptide(L)'
;MTNAVQLKEITKDELNKKIQSKDPFELVNVLAPESYKLGVIKGSKKIPGAELEARFRELDKKKAVVTYCAGASCEASIKAAELLSAKGYDVSVYKGGVAEWSAAGLPLEAPVDRAEAKKEKGDCCS
;
A
#
# COMPACT_ATOMS: atom_id res chain seq x y z
N MET A 1 2.62 -19.03 -23.27
CA MET A 1 3.46 -17.80 -23.32
C MET A 1 3.13 -16.97 -22.10
N THR A 2 3.81 -17.19 -20.98
CA THR A 2 3.62 -16.40 -19.75
C THR A 2 4.32 -15.06 -19.98
N ASN A 3 3.56 -14.03 -20.32
CA ASN A 3 4.07 -12.65 -20.33
C ASN A 3 4.57 -12.36 -18.92
N ALA A 4 5.88 -12.32 -18.73
CA ALA A 4 6.48 -11.84 -17.50
C ALA A 4 6.07 -10.38 -17.36
N VAL A 5 5.08 -10.12 -16.50
CA VAL A 5 4.66 -8.76 -16.17
C VAL A 5 5.88 -8.11 -15.53
N GLN A 6 6.49 -7.13 -16.21
CA GLN A 6 7.58 -6.35 -15.65
C GLN A 6 7.04 -5.49 -14.53
N LEU A 7 7.06 -6.03 -13.31
CA LEU A 7 6.67 -5.29 -12.12
C LEU A 7 7.81 -4.39 -11.69
N LYS A 8 7.48 -3.13 -11.39
CA LYS A 8 8.43 -2.21 -10.79
C LYS A 8 8.67 -2.65 -9.35
N GLU A 9 9.90 -2.61 -8.91
CA GLU A 9 10.27 -2.86 -7.52
C GLU A 9 10.76 -1.57 -6.90
N ILE A 10 10.34 -1.29 -5.67
CA ILE A 10 10.79 -0.13 -4.91
C ILE A 10 11.48 -0.59 -3.64
N THR A 11 12.56 0.08 -3.26
CA THR A 11 13.30 -0.19 -2.02
C THR A 11 12.80 0.73 -0.90
N LYS A 12 13.19 0.43 0.34
CA LYS A 12 12.82 1.26 1.51
C LYS A 12 13.26 2.72 1.35
N ASP A 13 14.45 2.93 0.78
CA ASP A 13 15.06 4.24 0.61
C ASP A 13 14.27 5.07 -0.41
N GLU A 14 13.95 4.46 -1.55
CA GLU A 14 13.14 5.08 -2.59
C GLU A 14 11.71 5.37 -2.12
N LEU A 15 11.12 4.45 -1.35
CA LEU A 15 9.80 4.68 -0.76
C LEU A 15 9.84 5.82 0.26
N ASN A 16 10.85 5.88 1.11
CA ASN A 16 11.04 6.94 2.08
C ASN A 16 11.27 8.30 1.39
N LYS A 17 12.05 8.34 0.31
CA LYS A 17 12.20 9.54 -0.53
C LYS A 17 10.87 9.99 -1.11
N LYS A 18 10.06 9.07 -1.65
CA LYS A 18 8.71 9.41 -2.16
C LYS A 18 7.81 10.01 -1.08
N ILE A 19 7.85 9.46 0.13
CA ILE A 19 7.13 10.02 1.29
C ILE A 19 7.64 11.44 1.60
N GLN A 20 8.95 11.65 1.62
CA GLN A 20 9.56 12.96 1.90
C GLN A 20 9.27 14.00 0.80
N SER A 21 9.30 13.58 -0.46
CA SER A 21 8.97 14.41 -1.63
C SER A 21 7.51 14.84 -1.68
N LYS A 22 6.64 14.33 -0.79
CA LYS A 22 5.18 14.55 -0.78
C LYS A 22 4.53 14.24 -2.14
N ASP A 23 5.10 13.29 -2.86
CA ASP A 23 4.59 12.86 -4.15
C ASP A 23 3.22 12.17 -3.95
N PRO A 24 2.21 12.40 -4.80
CA PRO A 24 0.91 11.76 -4.66
C PRO A 24 0.98 10.28 -5.09
N PHE A 25 1.28 9.41 -4.14
CA PHE A 25 1.25 7.95 -4.30
C PHE A 25 0.25 7.30 -3.34
N GLU A 26 -0.14 6.05 -3.63
CA GLU A 26 -0.99 5.23 -2.78
C GLU A 26 -0.24 3.99 -2.31
N LEU A 27 -0.05 3.86 -1.01
CA LEU A 27 0.50 2.64 -0.42
C LEU A 27 -0.64 1.64 -0.18
N VAL A 28 -0.48 0.39 -0.59
CA VAL A 28 -1.47 -0.66 -0.42
C VAL A 28 -0.87 -1.82 0.37
N ASN A 29 -1.47 -2.12 1.51
CA ASN A 29 -1.10 -3.23 2.35
C ASN A 29 -1.96 -4.45 2.01
N VAL A 30 -1.32 -5.49 1.50
CA VAL A 30 -1.98 -6.75 1.10
C VAL A 30 -2.04 -7.80 2.21
N LEU A 31 -1.54 -7.46 3.41
CA LEU A 31 -1.61 -8.31 4.59
C LEU A 31 -3.05 -8.54 5.05
N ALA A 32 -3.22 -9.66 5.75
CA ALA A 32 -4.44 -9.96 6.48
C ALA A 32 -4.67 -8.90 7.59
N PRO A 33 -5.94 -8.62 7.93
CA PRO A 33 -6.28 -7.63 8.94
C PRO A 33 -5.69 -7.92 10.32
N GLU A 34 -5.44 -9.18 10.64
CA GLU A 34 -4.79 -9.60 11.89
C GLU A 34 -3.35 -9.05 11.99
N SER A 35 -2.62 -8.98 10.88
CA SER A 35 -1.25 -8.47 10.84
C SER A 35 -1.18 -6.96 10.96
N TYR A 36 -2.28 -6.22 10.77
CA TYR A 36 -2.29 -4.77 10.95
C TYR A 36 -1.97 -4.37 12.40
N LYS A 37 -2.18 -5.29 13.35
CA LYS A 37 -1.84 -5.10 14.76
C LYS A 37 -0.34 -5.03 15.03
N LEU A 38 0.47 -5.60 14.15
CA LEU A 38 1.93 -5.60 14.24
C LEU A 38 2.54 -4.26 13.81
N GLY A 39 1.73 -3.36 13.26
CA GLY A 39 2.14 -2.09 12.68
C GLY A 39 1.95 -2.08 11.16
N VAL A 40 1.55 -0.94 10.63
CA VAL A 40 1.42 -0.70 9.19
C VAL A 40 2.15 0.59 8.82
N ILE A 41 2.50 0.77 7.56
CA ILE A 41 3.13 2.02 7.13
C ILE A 41 2.05 3.11 7.10
N LYS A 42 2.34 4.28 7.68
CA LYS A 42 1.41 5.40 7.75
C LYS A 42 0.90 5.83 6.37
N GLY A 43 -0.40 6.03 6.24
CA GLY A 43 -1.03 6.41 4.97
C GLY A 43 -1.25 5.23 4.00
N SER A 44 -1.04 4.00 4.44
CA SER A 44 -1.38 2.80 3.64
C SER A 44 -2.86 2.46 3.67
N LYS A 45 -3.40 2.13 2.49
CA LYS A 45 -4.70 1.51 2.31
C LYS A 45 -4.59 0.03 2.67
N LYS A 46 -5.45 -0.40 3.59
CA LYS A 46 -5.57 -1.77 4.07
C LYS A 46 -6.49 -2.55 3.13
N ILE A 47 -5.93 -3.31 2.19
CA ILE A 47 -6.70 -4.10 1.23
C ILE A 47 -6.06 -5.50 1.15
N PRO A 48 -6.60 -6.50 1.85
CA PRO A 48 -6.07 -7.86 1.81
C PRO A 48 -5.95 -8.37 0.37
N GLY A 49 -4.89 -9.13 0.07
CA GLY A 49 -4.68 -9.66 -1.29
C GLY A 49 -5.89 -10.44 -1.84
N ALA A 50 -6.65 -11.11 -0.97
CA ALA A 50 -7.89 -11.82 -1.32
C ALA A 50 -9.03 -10.89 -1.77
N GLU A 51 -9.12 -9.68 -1.23
CA GLU A 51 -10.15 -8.70 -1.57
C GLU A 51 -9.69 -7.73 -2.66
N LEU A 52 -8.39 -7.66 -2.95
CA LEU A 52 -7.82 -6.70 -3.91
C LEU A 52 -8.45 -6.83 -5.30
N GLU A 53 -8.76 -8.04 -5.74
CA GLU A 53 -9.41 -8.27 -7.03
C GLU A 53 -10.83 -7.66 -7.12
N ALA A 54 -11.54 -7.55 -5.99
CA ALA A 54 -12.83 -6.86 -5.93
C ALA A 54 -12.66 -5.35 -5.69
N ARG A 55 -11.63 -4.97 -4.92
CA ARG A 55 -11.45 -3.61 -4.38
C ARG A 55 -10.45 -2.74 -5.15
N PHE A 56 -9.79 -3.25 -6.19
CA PHE A 56 -8.83 -2.48 -7.00
C PHE A 56 -9.41 -1.18 -7.59
N ARG A 57 -10.74 -1.12 -7.78
CA ARG A 57 -11.44 0.07 -8.27
C ARG A 57 -11.43 1.25 -7.28
N GLU A 58 -11.11 1.01 -6.00
CA GLU A 58 -10.92 2.06 -5.00
C GLU A 58 -9.57 2.77 -5.13
N LEU A 59 -8.65 2.24 -5.94
CA LEU A 59 -7.35 2.83 -6.22
C LEU A 59 -7.45 3.78 -7.42
N ASP A 60 -6.70 4.86 -7.35
CA ASP A 60 -6.64 5.87 -8.39
C ASP A 60 -5.58 5.50 -9.42
N LYS A 61 -6.01 5.25 -10.67
CA LYS A 61 -5.09 4.92 -11.78
C LYS A 61 -4.08 6.02 -12.11
N LYS A 62 -4.33 7.27 -11.68
CA LYS A 62 -3.43 8.40 -11.96
C LYS A 62 -2.29 8.52 -10.94
N LYS A 63 -2.32 7.75 -9.85
CA LYS A 63 -1.32 7.77 -8.80
C LYS A 63 -0.44 6.53 -8.87
N ALA A 64 0.82 6.68 -8.47
CA ALA A 64 1.70 5.53 -8.30
C ALA A 64 1.19 4.70 -7.12
N VAL A 65 0.94 3.41 -7.34
CA VAL A 65 0.51 2.47 -6.31
C VAL A 65 1.73 1.68 -5.84
N VAL A 66 1.91 1.55 -4.53
CA VAL A 66 2.99 0.74 -3.97
C VAL A 66 2.40 -0.34 -3.07
N THR A 67 2.51 -1.59 -3.49
CA THR A 67 2.02 -2.74 -2.71
C THR A 67 3.12 -3.32 -1.83
N TYR A 68 2.80 -3.62 -0.58
CA TYR A 68 3.73 -4.27 0.35
C TYR A 68 3.04 -5.32 1.22
N CYS A 69 3.82 -6.26 1.74
CA CYS A 69 3.36 -7.32 2.63
C CYS A 69 4.16 -7.34 3.95
N ALA A 70 4.19 -8.47 4.67
CA ALA A 70 4.94 -8.62 5.91
C ALA A 70 6.46 -8.53 5.70
N GLY A 71 6.96 -9.09 4.59
CA GLY A 71 8.38 -9.10 4.26
C GLY A 71 8.67 -9.81 2.94
N ALA A 72 9.94 -10.07 2.67
CA ALA A 72 10.44 -10.61 1.40
C ALA A 72 9.96 -12.03 1.07
N SER A 73 9.53 -12.79 2.08
CA SER A 73 8.97 -14.14 1.92
C SER A 73 7.51 -14.16 1.46
N CYS A 74 6.86 -12.99 1.33
CA CYS A 74 5.44 -12.91 0.99
C CYS A 74 5.24 -12.61 -0.50
N GLU A 75 4.73 -13.61 -1.24
CA GLU A 75 4.42 -13.49 -2.67
C GLU A 75 3.08 -12.79 -2.95
N ALA A 76 2.26 -12.53 -1.91
CA ALA A 76 0.96 -11.89 -2.07
C ALA A 76 1.07 -10.48 -2.64
N SER A 77 2.14 -9.74 -2.32
CA SER A 77 2.39 -8.41 -2.88
C SER A 77 2.73 -8.45 -4.37
N ILE A 78 3.43 -9.49 -4.81
CA ILE A 78 3.76 -9.70 -6.23
C ILE A 78 2.47 -9.98 -6.99
N LYS A 79 1.66 -10.96 -6.56
CA LYS A 79 0.38 -11.29 -7.20
C LYS A 79 -0.57 -10.10 -7.28
N ALA A 80 -0.63 -9.32 -6.19
CA ALA A 80 -1.40 -8.08 -6.13
C ALA A 80 -0.93 -7.06 -7.18
N ALA A 81 0.37 -6.87 -7.29
CA ALA A 81 0.95 -5.97 -8.28
C ALA A 81 0.75 -6.49 -9.71
N GLU A 82 0.85 -7.79 -9.96
CA GLU A 82 0.54 -8.37 -11.28
C GLU A 82 -0.90 -8.08 -11.70
N LEU A 83 -1.85 -8.28 -10.80
CA LEU A 83 -3.26 -7.98 -11.04
C LEU A 83 -3.47 -6.50 -11.36
N LEU A 84 -2.88 -5.59 -10.57
CA LEU A 84 -3.02 -4.15 -10.77
C LEU A 84 -2.33 -3.69 -12.07
N SER A 85 -1.13 -4.20 -12.34
CA SER A 85 -0.38 -3.90 -13.57
C SER A 85 -1.13 -4.36 -14.81
N ALA A 86 -1.73 -5.56 -14.78
CA ALA A 86 -2.58 -6.08 -15.85
C ALA A 86 -3.83 -5.23 -16.10
N LYS A 87 -4.30 -4.47 -15.10
CA LYS A 87 -5.40 -3.50 -15.22
C LYS A 87 -4.94 -2.10 -15.68
N GLY A 88 -3.64 -1.91 -15.88
CA GLY A 88 -3.00 -0.67 -16.32
C GLY A 88 -2.74 0.35 -15.20
N TYR A 89 -2.59 -0.10 -13.95
CA TYR A 89 -2.15 0.76 -12.85
C TYR A 89 -0.61 0.83 -12.81
N ASP A 90 -0.06 2.00 -12.47
CA ASP A 90 1.37 2.12 -12.18
C ASP A 90 1.66 1.57 -10.79
N VAL A 91 2.04 0.29 -10.71
CA VAL A 91 2.23 -0.41 -9.44
C VAL A 91 3.69 -0.82 -9.23
N SER A 92 4.17 -0.57 -8.01
CA SER A 92 5.49 -0.96 -7.54
C SER A 92 5.39 -1.92 -6.35
N VAL A 93 6.22 -2.96 -6.33
CA VAL A 93 6.29 -3.92 -5.23
C VAL A 93 7.40 -3.51 -4.26
N TYR A 94 7.05 -3.39 -2.98
CA TYR A 94 8.04 -3.26 -1.92
C TYR A 94 8.30 -4.64 -1.28
N LYS A 95 9.40 -5.29 -1.69
CA LYS A 95 9.80 -6.61 -1.17
C LYS A 95 10.18 -6.60 0.31
N GLY A 96 10.70 -5.49 0.82
CA GLY A 96 11.13 -5.43 2.23
C GLY A 96 9.99 -5.56 3.24
N GLY A 97 8.78 -5.19 2.82
CA GLY A 97 7.59 -5.27 3.65
C GLY A 97 7.70 -4.48 4.96
N VAL A 98 6.76 -4.73 5.87
CA VAL A 98 6.75 -4.02 7.15
C VAL A 98 7.93 -4.39 8.06
N ALA A 99 8.46 -5.61 7.93
CA ALA A 99 9.60 -6.07 8.73
C ALA A 99 10.86 -5.22 8.47
N GLU A 100 11.23 -4.99 7.21
CA GLU A 100 12.38 -4.13 6.89
C GLU A 100 12.11 -2.67 7.25
N TRP A 101 10.88 -2.19 7.09
CA TRP A 101 10.49 -0.83 7.46
C TRP A 101 10.64 -0.60 8.97
N SER A 102 10.15 -1.54 9.78
CA SER A 102 10.29 -1.53 11.23
C SER A 102 11.76 -1.63 11.65
N ALA A 103 12.52 -2.53 11.02
CA ALA A 103 13.94 -2.72 11.31
C ALA A 103 14.77 -1.46 10.98
N ALA A 104 14.33 -0.66 10.01
CA ALA A 104 14.93 0.63 9.70
C ALA A 104 14.59 1.74 10.71
N GLY A 105 13.76 1.47 11.73
CA GLY A 105 13.34 2.46 12.72
C GLY A 105 12.41 3.53 12.15
N LEU A 106 11.74 3.25 11.03
CA LEU A 106 10.83 4.19 10.39
C LEU A 106 9.46 4.19 11.09
N PRO A 107 8.71 5.32 11.04
CA PRO A 107 7.43 5.42 11.71
C PRO A 107 6.42 4.44 11.11
N LEU A 108 5.88 3.59 11.99
CA LEU A 108 4.76 2.72 11.73
C LEU A 108 3.51 3.31 12.39
N GLU A 109 2.40 3.23 11.68
CA GLU A 109 1.08 3.46 12.24
C GLU A 109 0.63 2.15 12.92
N ALA A 110 0.53 2.17 14.25
CA ALA A 110 -0.05 1.09 15.03
C ALA A 110 -1.55 0.93 14.68
N PRO A 111 -2.19 -0.23 14.97
CA PRO A 111 -3.62 -0.39 14.75
C PRO A 111 -4.38 0.73 15.45
N VAL A 112 -4.93 1.65 14.66
CA VAL A 112 -6.04 2.48 15.09
C VAL A 112 -7.24 1.56 15.17
N ASP A 113 -7.46 0.96 16.35
CA ASP A 113 -8.79 0.57 16.83
C ASP A 113 -9.63 1.83 17.05
N ARG A 114 -9.86 2.55 15.95
CA ARG A 114 -10.71 3.73 15.78
C ARG A 114 -11.05 3.70 14.27
N ALA A 115 -12.23 3.25 13.84
CA ALA A 115 -13.46 4.06 13.92
C ALA A 115 -13.13 5.55 13.78
N GLU A 116 -13.81 6.29 12.91
CA GLU A 116 -13.65 7.74 12.67
C GLU A 116 -12.52 8.10 11.68
N ALA A 117 -12.69 8.97 10.68
CA ALA A 117 -13.85 9.70 10.19
C ALA A 117 -13.54 10.22 8.77
N LYS A 118 -14.51 10.10 7.86
CA LYS A 118 -14.85 11.14 6.88
C LYS A 118 -16.34 11.39 7.14
N LYS A 119 -16.83 12.60 7.41
CA LYS A 119 -16.44 13.92 6.92
C LYS A 119 -16.85 14.97 7.96
N GLU A 120 -15.97 15.92 8.28
CA GLU A 120 -16.33 17.16 8.94
C GLU A 120 -16.59 18.27 7.89
N LYS A 121 -17.68 19.03 8.11
CA LYS A 121 -18.05 20.39 7.66
C LYS A 121 -18.17 20.75 6.17
N GLY A 122 -19.40 21.09 5.80
CA GLY A 122 -19.74 22.13 4.82
C GLY A 122 -20.41 23.29 5.56
N ASP A 123 -19.99 24.49 5.19
CA ASP A 123 -20.14 25.81 5.82
C ASP A 123 -21.40 26.58 5.39
N CYS A 124 -21.69 27.65 6.14
CA CYS A 124 -22.25 28.95 5.73
C CYS A 124 -23.69 29.36 6.13
N CYS A 125 -23.72 30.24 7.14
CA CYS A 125 -24.42 31.54 7.27
C CYS A 125 -25.93 31.72 7.00
N SER A 126 -26.52 32.37 8.03
CA SER A 126 -27.53 33.45 8.03
C SER A 126 -28.97 33.12 7.62
#